data_AF-A0AA92EHJ9-F1
#
_entry.id   AF-A0AA92EHJ9-F1
#
_cell.length_a   1.000
_cell.length_b   1.000
_cell.length_c   1.000
_cell.angle_alpha   90.00
_cell.angle_beta   90.00
_cell.angle_gamma   90.00
#
_symmetry.space_group_name_H-M   'P 1'
#
loop_
_entity.id
_entity.type
_entity.pdbx_description
1 polymer ?
#
loop_
_entity_poly.entity_id
_entity_poly.type
_entity_poly.pdbx_seq_one_letter_code
_entity_poly.pdbx_strand_id
1 'polypeptide(L)'
;MAASLLTGGMLSTPAVHAEAHVDNPFVGATAYVNPDYAKEVNSSIAKVSDASLKAKMAIVKSYPTSVWLDSIGSIGGGAKNAGRLGLIAHLDAALAQKKTNKPITASFVIYDIPGRDCHALASNGELPLTPAGLQRYKKEYIDVIAGIFANPKYKDIRIVNIIEPDGLPNLATNLNDSRCAKAKYTGIYEEGIKYALNKFSNIKNVYNYMDIGHSGWLGWDNNRAAAILLYTQLIQGTTAGFSSVNGFATDTANVTPLAEPNLPNPDLNVGGQPIRSSKFYEWNRYFGEIDFTEALYKDFVAAGWPSNIGFLIDTGRNGWGGAQRPTASTGNDVNTYVDSGRIDRRKHRGNWCNQAGAGIGLPPAAAPGGHLDAVLWIKPPGESDGSSRLIPNNQGKGFDRMCDPTYTTADGVLTGALPNAPIAGEWFHDQFVMLIGNAYPAIGGSTPAAIANSTPIPAPSSNLSIRVITDNESNAGSCGRVQVTNTASSPSTWAVTLQIKGQVQSLSNANWSQNGDTLTASGMDWNKTLATNGVAEFGFCTAY
;
A
#
# COMPACT_ATOMS: atom_id res chain seq x y z
N MET A 1 56.30 -15.23 -49.87
CA MET A 1 55.56 -15.39 -48.60
C MET A 1 54.78 -14.11 -48.34
N ALA A 2 53.46 -14.14 -48.45
CA ALA A 2 52.59 -13.10 -47.91
C ALA A 2 51.18 -13.70 -47.79
N ALA A 3 50.88 -14.30 -46.64
CA ALA A 3 49.55 -14.76 -46.29
C ALA A 3 48.89 -13.68 -45.43
N SER A 4 47.82 -13.09 -45.95
CA SER A 4 47.00 -12.10 -45.26
C SER A 4 46.05 -12.81 -44.31
N LEU A 5 46.25 -12.68 -43.00
CA LEU A 5 45.29 -13.12 -41.99
C LEU A 5 44.23 -12.03 -41.78
N LEU A 6 43.00 -12.29 -42.23
CA LEU A 6 41.82 -11.57 -41.73
C LEU A 6 41.47 -12.13 -40.34
N THR A 7 41.71 -11.33 -39.30
CA THR A 7 41.15 -11.56 -37.96
C THR A 7 39.67 -11.17 -37.96
N GLY A 8 38.79 -12.16 -38.00
CA GLY A 8 37.37 -11.97 -37.74
C GLY A 8 37.13 -11.65 -36.27
N GLY A 9 36.84 -10.40 -35.96
CA GLY A 9 36.35 -10.00 -34.64
C GLY A 9 34.96 -10.59 -34.41
N MET A 10 34.86 -11.60 -33.55
CA MET A 10 33.58 -12.04 -33.01
C MET A 10 33.03 -10.91 -32.14
N LEU A 11 32.05 -10.17 -32.67
CA LEU A 11 31.18 -9.33 -31.86
C LEU A 11 30.32 -10.26 -31.00
N SER A 12 30.71 -10.45 -29.74
CA SER A 12 29.84 -11.03 -28.73
C SER A 12 28.67 -10.08 -28.51
N THR A 13 27.48 -10.51 -28.93
CA THR A 13 26.24 -9.86 -28.52
C THR A 13 26.18 -9.91 -26.98
N PRO A 14 25.91 -8.79 -26.29
CA PRO A 14 25.73 -8.83 -24.84
C PRO A 14 24.56 -9.77 -24.54
N ALA A 15 24.81 -10.80 -23.74
CA ALA A 15 23.75 -11.67 -23.25
C ALA A 15 22.74 -10.79 -22.49
N VAL A 16 21.53 -10.66 -23.01
CA VAL A 16 20.44 -9.95 -22.35
C VAL A 16 19.98 -10.80 -21.16
N HIS A 17 20.66 -10.62 -20.03
CA HIS A 17 20.30 -11.21 -18.76
C HIS A 17 18.89 -10.73 -18.38
N ALA A 18 18.02 -11.67 -17.97
CA ALA A 18 16.71 -11.36 -17.40
C ALA A 18 16.87 -10.42 -16.19
N GLU A 19 15.86 -9.59 -15.89
CA GLU A 19 15.92 -8.78 -14.69
C GLU A 19 16.10 -9.67 -13.45
N ALA A 20 17.12 -9.36 -12.65
CA ALA A 20 17.33 -10.03 -11.37
C ALA A 20 16.18 -9.68 -10.41
N HIS A 21 15.83 -10.61 -9.54
CA HIS A 21 14.93 -10.33 -8.43
C HIS A 21 15.64 -9.34 -7.49
N VAL A 22 15.04 -8.16 -7.28
CA VAL A 22 15.58 -7.12 -6.41
C VAL A 22 14.80 -7.07 -5.10
N ASP A 23 15.30 -6.28 -4.15
CA ASP A 23 14.61 -6.07 -2.86
C ASP A 23 13.27 -5.33 -3.06
N ASN A 24 13.34 -4.12 -3.61
CA ASN A 24 12.18 -3.31 -3.96
C ASN A 24 12.03 -3.17 -5.49
N PRO A 25 10.95 -3.69 -6.10
CA PRO A 25 10.76 -3.66 -7.55
C PRO A 25 10.47 -2.27 -8.11
N PHE A 26 10.07 -1.30 -7.30
CA PHE A 26 9.70 0.05 -7.73
C PHE A 26 10.90 0.98 -7.86
N VAL A 27 11.98 0.73 -7.11
CA VAL A 27 13.18 1.58 -7.15
C VAL A 27 13.83 1.55 -8.54
N GLY A 28 14.00 2.74 -9.10
CA GLY A 28 14.59 2.96 -10.43
C GLY A 28 13.69 2.55 -11.61
N ALA A 29 12.51 1.99 -11.35
CA ALA A 29 11.59 1.55 -12.38
C ALA A 29 10.69 2.69 -12.87
N THR A 30 10.31 2.62 -14.15
CA THR A 30 9.07 3.24 -14.63
C THR A 30 7.88 2.36 -14.27
N ALA A 31 6.65 2.83 -14.46
CA ALA A 31 5.45 2.07 -14.14
C ALA A 31 4.50 2.02 -15.35
N TYR A 32 3.83 0.89 -15.50
CA TYR A 32 2.81 0.66 -16.52
C TYR A 32 1.59 1.55 -16.30
N VAL A 33 1.21 2.31 -17.32
CA VAL A 33 -0.02 3.10 -17.36
C VAL A 33 -1.07 2.34 -18.16
N ASN A 34 -2.15 1.95 -17.49
CA ASN A 34 -3.23 1.17 -18.07
C ASN A 34 -4.02 1.98 -19.13
N PRO A 35 -4.02 1.59 -20.42
CA PRO A 35 -4.75 2.31 -21.46
C PRO A 35 -6.27 2.22 -21.33
N ASP A 36 -6.81 1.17 -20.70
CA ASP A 36 -8.26 1.07 -20.46
C ASP A 36 -8.70 2.09 -19.41
N TYR A 37 -7.96 2.21 -18.31
CA TYR A 37 -8.19 3.28 -17.33
C TYR A 37 -8.08 4.66 -17.97
N ALA A 38 -7.07 4.86 -18.85
CA ALA A 38 -6.93 6.11 -19.56
C ALA A 38 -8.12 6.43 -20.48
N LYS A 39 -8.73 5.40 -21.09
CA LYS A 39 -9.97 5.52 -21.89
C LYS A 39 -11.17 5.90 -21.01
N GLU A 40 -11.29 5.32 -19.83
CA GLU A 40 -12.33 5.67 -18.86
C GLU A 40 -12.22 7.13 -18.40
N VAL A 41 -11.01 7.58 -18.05
CA VAL A 41 -10.76 8.98 -17.70
C VAL A 41 -11.10 9.92 -18.87
N ASN A 42 -10.73 9.57 -20.10
CA ASN A 42 -11.11 10.35 -21.29
C ASN A 42 -12.62 10.45 -21.46
N SER A 43 -13.39 9.42 -21.09
CA SER A 43 -14.85 9.45 -21.13
C SER A 43 -15.43 10.51 -20.18
N SER A 44 -14.80 10.72 -19.01
CA SER A 44 -15.16 11.82 -18.09
C SER A 44 -14.72 13.18 -18.62
N ILE A 45 -13.52 13.29 -19.22
CA ILE A 45 -13.03 14.53 -19.84
C ILE A 45 -14.01 15.03 -20.91
N ALA A 46 -14.60 14.12 -21.68
CA ALA A 46 -15.58 14.45 -22.72
C ALA A 46 -16.92 14.97 -22.16
N LYS A 47 -17.27 14.60 -20.92
CA LYS A 47 -18.55 14.96 -20.26
C LYS A 47 -18.51 16.32 -19.54
N VAL A 48 -17.33 16.75 -19.10
CA VAL A 48 -17.20 18.00 -18.33
C VAL A 48 -16.89 19.19 -19.25
N SER A 49 -17.27 20.40 -18.83
CA SER A 49 -16.97 21.65 -19.55
C SER A 49 -15.82 22.43 -18.90
N ASP A 50 -15.63 22.33 -17.58
CA ASP A 50 -14.61 23.06 -16.82
C ASP A 50 -13.18 22.69 -17.25
N ALA A 51 -12.41 23.70 -17.69
CA ALA A 51 -11.06 23.51 -18.22
C ALA A 51 -10.04 23.08 -17.14
N SER A 52 -10.20 23.56 -15.90
CA SER A 52 -9.33 23.18 -14.79
C SER A 52 -9.54 21.71 -14.42
N LEU A 53 -10.79 21.27 -14.36
CA LEU A 53 -11.16 19.89 -14.11
C LEU A 53 -10.64 18.97 -15.22
N LYS A 54 -10.75 19.36 -16.50
CA LYS A 54 -10.15 18.61 -17.62
C LYS A 54 -8.63 18.47 -17.48
N ALA A 55 -7.94 19.54 -17.10
CA ALA A 55 -6.49 19.51 -16.90
C ALA A 55 -6.10 18.55 -15.76
N LYS A 56 -6.84 18.57 -14.63
CA LYS A 56 -6.64 17.63 -13.52
C LYS A 56 -6.91 16.18 -13.94
N MET A 57 -8.00 15.92 -14.66
CA MET A 57 -8.30 14.59 -15.20
C MET A 57 -7.18 14.11 -16.14
N ALA A 58 -6.62 15.00 -16.97
CA ALA A 58 -5.51 14.65 -17.86
C ALA A 58 -4.22 14.28 -17.10
N ILE A 59 -3.95 14.92 -15.95
CA ILE A 59 -2.86 14.53 -15.05
C ILE A 59 -3.15 13.16 -14.43
N VAL A 60 -4.36 12.95 -13.89
CA VAL A 60 -4.78 11.68 -13.27
C VAL A 60 -4.65 10.51 -14.25
N LYS A 61 -5.01 10.72 -15.52
CA LYS A 61 -4.85 9.75 -16.61
C LYS A 61 -3.42 9.24 -16.80
N SER A 62 -2.41 10.03 -16.43
CA SER A 62 -1.00 9.71 -16.65
C SER A 62 -0.37 8.85 -15.57
N TYR A 63 -1.07 8.64 -14.45
CA TYR A 63 -0.56 7.83 -13.34
C TYR A 63 -0.82 6.33 -13.57
N PRO A 64 0.08 5.47 -13.07
CA PRO A 64 -0.10 4.03 -13.13
C PRO A 64 -1.22 3.57 -12.18
N THR A 65 -1.98 2.56 -12.59
CA THR A 65 -3.01 1.90 -11.78
C THR A 65 -2.88 0.39 -11.93
N SER A 66 -3.13 -0.39 -10.89
CA SER A 66 -3.12 -1.85 -10.98
C SER A 66 -4.22 -2.37 -11.91
N VAL A 67 -3.96 -3.51 -12.56
CA VAL A 67 -4.94 -4.24 -13.37
C VAL A 67 -5.57 -5.34 -12.51
N TRP A 68 -6.89 -5.32 -12.37
CA TRP A 68 -7.61 -6.31 -11.56
C TRP A 68 -7.90 -7.56 -12.38
N LEU A 69 -7.39 -8.70 -11.92
CA LEU A 69 -7.79 -10.00 -12.42
C LEU A 69 -8.88 -10.55 -11.48
N ASP A 70 -10.11 -10.04 -11.64
CA ASP A 70 -11.24 -10.29 -10.72
C ASP A 70 -12.09 -11.52 -11.11
N SER A 71 -11.62 -12.29 -12.09
CA SER A 71 -12.30 -13.47 -12.66
C SER A 71 -11.37 -14.21 -13.63
N ILE A 72 -11.68 -15.45 -13.98
CA ILE A 72 -11.06 -16.18 -15.11
C ILE A 72 -11.26 -15.40 -16.42
N GLY A 73 -12.43 -14.77 -16.59
CA GLY A 73 -12.74 -13.95 -17.77
C GLY A 73 -11.78 -12.77 -17.97
N SER A 74 -11.35 -12.14 -16.87
CA SER A 74 -10.42 -11.00 -16.90
C SER A 74 -9.05 -11.33 -17.50
N ILE A 75 -8.58 -12.58 -17.38
CA ILE A 75 -7.30 -13.03 -17.97
C ILE A 75 -7.33 -12.90 -19.49
N GLY A 76 -8.44 -13.31 -20.10
CA GLY A 76 -8.64 -13.26 -21.56
C GLY A 76 -9.07 -11.88 -22.07
N GLY A 77 -9.73 -11.07 -21.24
CA GLY A 77 -10.24 -9.76 -21.61
C GLY A 77 -11.39 -9.81 -22.63
N GLY A 78 -11.53 -8.74 -23.40
CA GLY A 78 -12.51 -8.62 -24.47
C GLY A 78 -13.95 -8.63 -23.95
N ALA A 79 -14.88 -9.25 -24.70
CA ALA A 79 -16.30 -9.26 -24.34
C ALA A 79 -16.61 -9.92 -22.98
N LYS A 80 -15.72 -10.81 -22.50
CA LYS A 80 -15.85 -11.44 -21.17
C LYS A 80 -15.45 -10.51 -20.01
N ASN A 81 -14.82 -9.37 -20.32
CA ASN A 81 -14.37 -8.38 -19.35
C ASN A 81 -14.69 -6.95 -19.82
N ALA A 82 -15.95 -6.69 -20.21
CA ALA A 82 -16.42 -5.36 -20.61
C ALA A 82 -15.61 -4.65 -21.71
N GLY A 83 -14.93 -5.41 -22.58
CA GLY A 83 -14.09 -4.87 -23.64
C GLY A 83 -12.70 -4.40 -23.18
N ARG A 84 -12.32 -4.62 -21.92
CA ARG A 84 -10.97 -4.38 -21.40
C ARG A 84 -9.96 -5.34 -22.03
N LEU A 85 -8.69 -4.95 -22.00
CA LEU A 85 -7.58 -5.81 -22.39
C LEU A 85 -7.51 -7.05 -21.49
N GLY A 86 -6.98 -8.15 -22.06
CA GLY A 86 -6.58 -9.32 -21.29
C GLY A 86 -5.14 -9.20 -20.79
N LEU A 87 -4.72 -10.14 -19.95
CA LEU A 87 -3.41 -10.14 -19.28
C LEU A 87 -2.23 -10.02 -20.26
N ILE A 88 -2.26 -10.80 -21.35
CA ILE A 88 -1.23 -10.76 -22.41
C ILE A 88 -1.14 -9.37 -23.03
N ALA A 89 -2.28 -8.75 -23.33
CA ALA A 89 -2.30 -7.43 -23.96
C ALA A 89 -1.83 -6.32 -23.00
N HIS A 90 -2.10 -6.44 -21.69
CA HIS A 90 -1.53 -5.55 -20.69
C HIS A 90 0.00 -5.69 -20.60
N LEU A 91 0.53 -6.91 -20.58
CA LEU A 91 1.98 -7.15 -20.55
C LEU A 91 2.66 -6.66 -21.84
N ASP A 92 2.04 -6.85 -23.00
CA ASP A 92 2.52 -6.30 -24.27
C ASP A 92 2.54 -4.77 -24.27
N ALA A 93 1.50 -4.14 -23.73
CA ALA A 93 1.46 -2.69 -23.55
C ALA A 93 2.53 -2.20 -22.55
N ALA A 94 2.79 -2.94 -21.47
CA ALA A 94 3.87 -2.62 -20.54
C ALA A 94 5.25 -2.71 -21.20
N LEU A 95 5.53 -3.75 -21.99
CA LEU A 95 6.76 -3.84 -22.78
C LEU A 95 6.92 -2.65 -23.74
N ALA A 96 5.83 -2.25 -24.41
CA ALA A 96 5.84 -1.10 -25.31
C ALA A 96 6.10 0.24 -24.59
N GLN A 97 5.73 0.34 -23.30
CA GLN A 97 5.97 1.52 -22.47
C GLN A 97 7.35 1.51 -21.79
N LYS A 98 8.04 0.36 -21.77
CA LYS A 98 9.35 0.22 -21.13
C LYS A 98 10.37 1.16 -21.76
N LYS A 99 11.02 1.98 -20.94
CA LYS A 99 12.09 2.88 -21.41
C LYS A 99 13.43 2.15 -21.50
N THR A 100 14.27 2.54 -22.44
CA THR A 100 15.66 2.04 -22.57
C THR A 100 16.40 2.26 -21.25
N ASN A 101 17.13 1.23 -20.79
CA ASN A 101 17.92 1.23 -19.55
C ASN A 101 17.12 1.56 -18.27
N LYS A 102 15.79 1.44 -18.28
CA LYS A 102 14.95 1.50 -17.08
C LYS A 102 14.08 0.25 -16.97
N PRO A 103 13.98 -0.37 -15.79
CA PRO A 103 12.94 -1.35 -15.50
C PRO A 103 11.55 -0.74 -15.68
N ILE A 104 10.55 -1.60 -15.84
CA ILE A 104 9.14 -1.20 -15.75
C ILE A 104 8.40 -2.13 -14.80
N THR A 105 7.63 -1.57 -13.88
CA THR A 105 6.68 -2.34 -13.06
C THR A 105 5.32 -2.43 -13.75
N ALA A 106 4.67 -3.58 -13.64
CA ALA A 106 3.25 -3.75 -13.99
C ALA A 106 2.56 -4.44 -12.82
N SER A 107 1.59 -3.75 -12.21
CA SER A 107 0.89 -4.22 -11.02
C SER A 107 -0.43 -4.91 -11.38
N PHE A 108 -0.65 -6.09 -10.82
CA PHE A 108 -1.84 -6.91 -11.01
C PHE A 108 -2.45 -7.28 -9.66
N VAL A 109 -3.77 -7.29 -9.58
CA VAL A 109 -4.48 -7.79 -8.40
C VAL A 109 -4.98 -9.19 -8.70
N ILE A 110 -4.49 -10.18 -7.95
CA ILE A 110 -4.91 -11.57 -8.05
C ILE A 110 -6.10 -11.73 -7.10
N TYR A 111 -7.31 -11.89 -7.64
CA TYR A 111 -8.52 -11.75 -6.81
C TYR A 111 -9.66 -12.64 -7.31
N ASP A 112 -9.54 -13.96 -7.17
CA ASP A 112 -10.60 -14.91 -7.55
C ASP A 112 -10.67 -16.14 -6.64
N ILE A 113 -10.23 -16.02 -5.37
CA ILE A 113 -10.28 -17.15 -4.43
C ILE A 113 -11.71 -17.72 -4.30
N PRO A 114 -11.90 -19.05 -4.22
CA PRO A 114 -13.23 -19.63 -4.10
C PRO A 114 -13.96 -19.17 -2.85
N GLY A 115 -15.21 -18.72 -2.99
CA GLY A 115 -15.96 -18.09 -1.90
C GLY A 115 -15.40 -16.73 -1.48
N ARG A 116 -14.84 -15.98 -2.44
CA ARG A 116 -14.31 -14.61 -2.28
C ARG A 116 -15.23 -13.73 -1.45
N ASP A 117 -14.65 -12.79 -0.71
CA ASP A 117 -15.38 -11.76 0.05
C ASP A 117 -16.37 -12.39 1.05
N CYS A 118 -15.89 -13.34 1.85
CA CYS A 118 -16.78 -14.20 2.66
C CYS A 118 -17.64 -13.42 3.66
N HIS A 119 -17.23 -12.21 4.06
CA HIS A 119 -17.98 -11.35 4.97
C HIS A 119 -18.85 -10.30 4.27
N ALA A 120 -18.65 -10.06 2.97
CA ALA A 120 -19.52 -9.18 2.19
C ALA A 120 -20.98 -9.66 2.26
N LEU A 121 -21.96 -8.76 2.23
CA LEU A 121 -23.38 -9.16 2.20
C LEU A 121 -23.73 -9.81 0.86
N ALA A 122 -23.06 -9.39 -0.21
CA ALA A 122 -23.12 -10.04 -1.51
C ALA A 122 -21.74 -10.00 -2.21
N SER A 123 -21.10 -11.17 -2.31
CA SER A 123 -19.86 -11.34 -3.06
C SER A 123 -20.10 -11.40 -4.57
N ASN A 124 -19.12 -10.91 -5.33
CA ASN A 124 -19.06 -11.03 -6.79
C ASN A 124 -18.14 -12.16 -7.28
N GLY A 125 -17.60 -13.00 -6.37
CA GLY A 125 -16.70 -14.09 -6.74
C GLY A 125 -17.41 -15.19 -7.54
N GLU A 126 -16.81 -15.61 -8.66
CA GLU A 126 -17.44 -16.60 -9.55
C GLU A 126 -17.23 -18.05 -9.08
N LEU A 127 -16.20 -18.29 -8.27
CA LEU A 127 -15.81 -19.63 -7.84
C LEU A 127 -16.49 -20.01 -6.51
N PRO A 128 -17.25 -21.12 -6.45
CA PRO A 128 -17.91 -21.54 -5.21
C PRO A 128 -16.92 -22.14 -4.22
N LEU A 129 -17.11 -21.89 -2.92
CA LEU A 129 -16.31 -22.43 -1.81
C LEU A 129 -16.46 -23.96 -1.66
N THR A 130 -15.78 -24.69 -2.54
CA THR A 130 -15.84 -26.15 -2.69
C THR A 130 -14.50 -26.67 -3.21
N PRO A 131 -14.18 -27.96 -3.02
CA PRO A 131 -13.00 -28.56 -3.63
C PRO A 131 -12.94 -28.39 -5.16
N ALA A 132 -14.09 -28.46 -5.85
CA ALA A 132 -14.18 -28.22 -7.28
C ALA A 132 -13.84 -26.76 -7.65
N GLY A 133 -14.37 -25.79 -6.91
CA GLY A 133 -14.03 -24.38 -7.07
C GLY A 133 -12.54 -24.12 -6.85
N LEU A 134 -11.92 -24.76 -5.85
CA LEU A 134 -10.48 -24.69 -5.63
C LEU A 134 -9.67 -25.29 -6.79
N GLN A 135 -10.12 -26.39 -7.41
CA GLN A 135 -9.44 -26.92 -8.59
C GLN A 135 -9.55 -25.96 -9.78
N ARG A 136 -10.71 -25.32 -10.00
CA ARG A 136 -10.85 -24.27 -11.02
C ARG A 136 -9.93 -23.09 -10.76
N TYR A 137 -9.88 -22.59 -9.52
CA TYR A 137 -8.95 -21.53 -9.12
C TYR A 137 -7.50 -21.90 -9.42
N LYS A 138 -7.08 -23.13 -9.10
CA LYS A 138 -5.72 -23.60 -9.41
C LYS A 138 -5.45 -23.69 -10.91
N LYS A 139 -6.38 -24.27 -11.67
CA LYS A 139 -6.14 -24.71 -13.07
C LYS A 139 -6.52 -23.69 -14.13
N GLU A 140 -7.65 -23.03 -13.95
CA GLU A 140 -8.22 -22.10 -14.92
C GLU A 140 -7.75 -20.67 -14.65
N TYR A 141 -7.31 -20.38 -13.42
CA TYR A 141 -6.91 -19.05 -12.98
C TYR A 141 -5.40 -18.97 -12.69
N ILE A 142 -4.91 -19.55 -11.58
CA ILE A 142 -3.51 -19.43 -11.17
C ILE A 142 -2.52 -20.05 -12.16
N ASP A 143 -2.74 -21.30 -12.60
CA ASP A 143 -1.84 -21.96 -13.54
C ASP A 143 -1.74 -21.19 -14.87
N VAL A 144 -2.84 -20.60 -15.32
CA VAL A 144 -2.88 -19.78 -16.55
C VAL A 144 -2.09 -18.48 -16.37
N ILE A 145 -2.34 -17.75 -15.29
CA ILE A 145 -1.62 -16.50 -14.97
C ILE A 145 -0.12 -16.76 -14.83
N ALA A 146 0.27 -17.78 -14.06
CA ALA A 146 1.67 -18.14 -13.86
C ALA A 146 2.33 -18.57 -15.17
N GLY A 147 1.64 -19.31 -16.03
CA GLY A 147 2.13 -19.68 -17.36
C GLY A 147 2.38 -18.46 -18.26
N ILE A 148 1.51 -17.45 -18.20
CA ILE A 148 1.69 -16.19 -18.93
C ILE A 148 2.88 -15.40 -18.37
N PHE A 149 2.95 -15.22 -17.04
CA PHE A 149 4.05 -14.51 -16.38
C PHE A 149 5.41 -15.15 -16.61
N ALA A 150 5.49 -16.48 -16.67
CA ALA A 150 6.73 -17.21 -16.92
C ALA A 150 7.23 -17.13 -18.37
N ASN A 151 6.45 -16.55 -19.29
CA ASN A 151 6.85 -16.44 -20.69
C ASN A 151 8.11 -15.55 -20.80
N PRO A 152 9.22 -16.03 -21.41
CA PRO A 152 10.46 -15.28 -21.55
C PRO A 152 10.33 -13.91 -22.24
N LYS A 153 9.24 -13.69 -23.01
CA LYS A 153 8.90 -12.38 -23.58
C LYS A 153 8.78 -11.29 -22.50
N TYR A 154 8.28 -11.63 -21.31
CA TYR A 154 7.97 -10.67 -20.24
C TYR A 154 9.05 -10.61 -19.16
N LYS A 155 10.20 -11.27 -19.34
CA LYS A 155 11.31 -11.30 -18.36
C LYS A 155 11.85 -9.92 -17.98
N ASP A 156 11.58 -8.91 -18.81
CA ASP A 156 12.03 -7.53 -18.66
C ASP A 156 10.96 -6.61 -18.02
N ILE A 157 9.86 -7.18 -17.51
CA ILE A 157 8.86 -6.49 -16.68
C ILE A 157 9.01 -6.99 -15.25
N ARG A 158 9.00 -6.07 -14.27
CA ARG A 158 8.80 -6.41 -12.86
C ARG A 158 7.30 -6.53 -12.59
N ILE A 159 6.82 -7.77 -12.50
CA ILE A 159 5.39 -8.06 -12.34
C ILE A 159 5.08 -8.04 -10.84
N VAL A 160 4.24 -7.10 -10.40
CA VAL A 160 3.90 -6.94 -8.99
C VAL A 160 2.49 -7.47 -8.76
N ASN A 161 2.35 -8.49 -7.93
CA ASN A 161 1.05 -9.07 -7.58
C ASN A 161 0.59 -8.59 -6.21
N ILE A 162 -0.62 -8.08 -6.13
CA ILE A 162 -1.37 -7.90 -4.88
C ILE A 162 -2.25 -9.15 -4.72
N ILE A 163 -2.01 -9.93 -3.68
CA ILE A 163 -2.59 -11.27 -3.53
C ILE A 163 -3.84 -11.24 -2.66
N GLU A 164 -4.96 -11.58 -3.29
CA GLU A 164 -6.28 -11.89 -2.70
C GLU A 164 -6.73 -10.90 -1.60
N PRO A 165 -7.01 -9.62 -1.97
CA PRO A 165 -7.68 -8.68 -1.07
C PRO A 165 -8.99 -9.23 -0.50
N ASP A 166 -9.39 -8.75 0.68
CA ASP A 166 -10.59 -9.23 1.40
C ASP A 166 -10.61 -10.77 1.58
N GLY A 167 -9.42 -11.37 1.66
CA GLY A 167 -9.21 -12.80 1.83
C GLY A 167 -8.92 -13.17 3.29
N LEU A 168 -7.63 -13.35 3.60
CA LEU A 168 -7.16 -13.83 4.91
C LEU A 168 -7.57 -13.01 6.13
N PRO A 169 -7.68 -11.67 6.10
CA PRO A 169 -8.09 -10.89 7.27
C PRO A 169 -9.44 -11.33 7.85
N ASN A 170 -10.36 -11.81 7.00
CA ASN A 170 -11.63 -12.38 7.44
C ASN A 170 -11.47 -13.61 8.33
N LEU A 171 -10.43 -14.42 8.11
CA LEU A 171 -10.18 -15.61 8.93
C LEU A 171 -9.65 -15.27 10.33
N ALA A 172 -9.15 -14.04 10.52
CA ALA A 172 -8.71 -13.54 11.81
C ALA A 172 -9.82 -12.85 12.61
N THR A 173 -10.85 -12.32 11.93
CA THR A 173 -11.80 -11.38 12.56
C THR A 173 -13.27 -11.74 12.39
N ASN A 174 -13.64 -12.42 11.31
CA ASN A 174 -15.04 -12.57 10.89
C ASN A 174 -15.53 -14.04 10.94
N LEU A 175 -14.95 -14.87 11.81
CA LEU A 175 -15.36 -16.27 11.97
C LEU A 175 -16.75 -16.46 12.60
N ASN A 176 -17.38 -15.38 13.07
CA ASN A 176 -18.80 -15.37 13.43
C ASN A 176 -19.72 -15.38 12.19
N ASP A 177 -19.22 -14.97 11.02
CA ASP A 177 -19.90 -15.18 9.75
C ASP A 177 -19.71 -16.63 9.31
N SER A 178 -20.82 -17.36 9.17
CA SER A 178 -20.82 -18.77 8.76
C SER A 178 -20.06 -19.04 7.46
N ARG A 179 -19.97 -18.07 6.54
CA ARG A 179 -19.27 -18.22 5.25
C ARG A 179 -17.76 -18.17 5.46
N CYS A 180 -17.27 -17.23 6.28
CA CYS A 180 -15.86 -17.15 6.65
C CYS A 180 -15.44 -18.31 7.56
N ALA A 181 -16.30 -18.69 8.51
CA ALA A 181 -16.10 -19.89 9.32
C ALA A 181 -15.96 -21.15 8.44
N LYS A 182 -16.80 -21.28 7.41
CA LYS A 182 -16.70 -22.37 6.43
C LYS A 182 -15.40 -22.27 5.62
N ALA A 183 -14.99 -21.09 5.19
CA ALA A 183 -13.73 -20.89 4.46
C ALA A 183 -12.53 -21.35 5.31
N LYS A 184 -12.49 -20.97 6.60
CA LYS A 184 -11.50 -21.45 7.56
C LYS A 184 -11.58 -22.97 7.78
N TYR A 185 -12.77 -23.49 8.05
CA TYR A 185 -12.97 -24.92 8.35
C TYR A 185 -12.51 -25.83 7.21
N THR A 186 -12.82 -25.43 5.97
CA THR A 186 -12.42 -26.18 4.77
C THR A 186 -10.93 -26.02 4.41
N GLY A 187 -10.24 -25.00 4.93
CA GLY A 187 -8.87 -24.66 4.58
C GLY A 187 -8.68 -24.12 3.15
N ILE A 188 -9.76 -23.85 2.40
CA ILE A 188 -9.68 -23.52 0.96
C ILE A 188 -8.95 -22.20 0.70
N TYR A 189 -9.17 -21.17 1.52
CA TYR A 189 -8.44 -19.89 1.39
C TYR A 189 -6.93 -20.11 1.57
N GLU A 190 -6.56 -20.80 2.64
CA GLU A 190 -5.16 -21.07 2.99
C GLU A 190 -4.47 -21.91 1.90
N GLU A 191 -5.14 -22.96 1.41
CA GLU A 191 -4.63 -23.83 0.35
C GLU A 191 -4.51 -23.11 -1.00
N GLY A 192 -5.51 -22.30 -1.37
CA GLY A 192 -5.50 -21.53 -2.62
C GLY A 192 -4.39 -20.47 -2.64
N ILE A 193 -4.27 -19.69 -1.57
CA ILE A 193 -3.22 -18.66 -1.47
C ILE A 193 -1.84 -19.30 -1.44
N LYS A 194 -1.64 -20.38 -0.67
CA LYS A 194 -0.38 -21.14 -0.67
C LYS A 194 -0.04 -21.66 -2.07
N TYR A 195 -1.04 -22.13 -2.83
CA TYR A 195 -0.84 -22.57 -4.21
C TYR A 195 -0.39 -21.43 -5.14
N ALA A 196 -1.06 -20.27 -5.06
CA ALA A 196 -0.71 -19.08 -5.84
C ALA A 196 0.73 -18.64 -5.56
N LEU A 197 1.10 -18.52 -4.28
CA LEU A 197 2.45 -18.13 -3.87
C LEU A 197 3.51 -19.14 -4.32
N ASN A 198 3.27 -20.44 -4.19
CA ASN A 198 4.18 -21.47 -4.69
C ASN A 198 4.36 -21.41 -6.21
N LYS A 199 3.35 -20.95 -6.96
CA LYS A 199 3.47 -20.79 -8.42
C LYS A 199 4.22 -19.53 -8.79
N PHE A 200 3.85 -18.40 -8.21
CA PHE A 200 4.40 -17.09 -8.56
C PHE A 200 5.84 -16.88 -8.07
N SER A 201 6.19 -17.35 -6.87
CA SER A 201 7.56 -17.22 -6.32
C SER A 201 8.63 -17.95 -7.13
N ASN A 202 8.24 -18.92 -7.97
CA ASN A 202 9.14 -19.61 -8.89
C ASN A 202 9.48 -18.78 -10.16
N ILE A 203 8.85 -17.63 -10.35
CA ILE A 203 9.04 -16.75 -11.51
C ILE A 203 9.88 -15.54 -11.08
N LYS A 204 11.12 -15.47 -11.58
CA LYS A 204 12.16 -14.57 -11.04
C LYS A 204 11.80 -13.08 -11.04
N ASN A 205 11.00 -12.62 -12.01
CA ASN A 205 10.60 -11.23 -12.16
C ASN A 205 9.19 -10.94 -11.61
N VAL A 206 8.62 -11.86 -10.82
CA VAL A 206 7.33 -11.68 -10.12
C VAL A 206 7.59 -11.36 -8.65
N TYR A 207 6.90 -10.34 -8.14
CA TYR A 207 6.98 -9.82 -6.78
C TYR A 207 5.61 -9.92 -6.11
N ASN A 208 5.49 -10.66 -5.02
CA ASN A 208 4.19 -10.91 -4.38
C ASN A 208 4.03 -10.08 -3.10
N TYR A 209 2.98 -9.28 -3.02
CA TYR A 209 2.57 -8.53 -1.84
C TYR A 209 1.23 -9.06 -1.36
N MET A 210 1.19 -9.57 -0.13
CA MET A 210 -0.03 -10.09 0.47
C MET A 210 -0.91 -8.95 0.94
N ASP A 211 -2.17 -8.90 0.48
CA ASP A 211 -3.12 -7.97 1.09
C ASP A 211 -3.28 -8.27 2.58
N ILE A 212 -3.33 -7.24 3.42
CA ILE A 212 -3.53 -7.36 4.86
C ILE A 212 -4.53 -6.30 5.38
N GLY A 213 -5.58 -6.04 4.59
CA GLY A 213 -6.66 -5.13 4.96
C GLY A 213 -6.18 -3.70 5.20
N HIS A 214 -6.67 -3.07 6.25
CA HIS A 214 -6.33 -1.68 6.60
C HIS A 214 -6.46 -1.46 8.11
N SER A 215 -5.99 -0.30 8.59
CA SER A 215 -5.94 0.00 10.03
C SER A 215 -7.31 0.01 10.71
N GLY A 216 -8.37 0.36 9.98
CA GLY A 216 -9.76 0.32 10.44
C GLY A 216 -10.35 -1.08 10.60
N TRP A 217 -9.58 -2.13 10.26
CA TRP A 217 -9.99 -3.53 10.40
C TRP A 217 -9.05 -4.30 11.33
N LEU A 218 -7.75 -4.25 11.06
CA LEU A 218 -6.73 -5.01 11.80
C LEU A 218 -5.90 -4.15 12.77
N GLY A 219 -6.29 -2.89 13.02
CA GLY A 219 -5.54 -2.01 13.92
C GLY A 219 -5.63 -2.39 15.40
N TRP A 220 -6.68 -3.07 15.85
CA TRP A 220 -6.75 -3.55 17.24
C TRP A 220 -5.71 -4.64 17.51
N ASP A 221 -5.09 -4.61 18.69
CA ASP A 221 -3.98 -5.51 19.04
C ASP A 221 -4.34 -7.00 18.88
N ASN A 222 -5.56 -7.40 19.30
CA ASN A 222 -6.02 -8.79 19.14
C ASN A 222 -6.18 -9.18 17.67
N ASN A 223 -6.75 -8.29 16.84
CA ASN A 223 -6.95 -8.55 15.41
C ASN A 223 -5.60 -8.62 14.70
N ARG A 224 -4.70 -7.68 15.00
CA ARG A 224 -3.34 -7.63 14.46
C ARG A 224 -2.57 -8.89 14.84
N ALA A 225 -2.52 -9.25 16.11
CA ALA A 225 -1.80 -10.45 16.57
C ALA A 225 -2.33 -11.73 15.92
N ALA A 226 -3.65 -11.87 15.79
CA ALA A 226 -4.27 -13.00 15.10
C ALA A 226 -3.89 -13.04 13.61
N ALA A 227 -3.87 -11.89 12.93
CA ALA A 227 -3.43 -11.79 11.54
C ALA A 227 -1.94 -12.12 11.38
N ILE A 228 -1.06 -11.55 12.20
CA ILE A 228 0.39 -11.84 12.17
C ILE A 228 0.62 -13.35 12.31
N LEU A 229 -0.04 -14.01 13.25
CA LEU A 229 0.07 -15.46 13.44
C LEU A 229 -0.41 -16.23 12.20
N LEU A 230 -1.60 -15.90 11.69
CA LEU A 230 -2.20 -16.57 10.53
C LEU A 230 -1.29 -16.47 9.29
N TYR A 231 -0.83 -15.26 8.97
CA TYR A 231 0.02 -15.02 7.80
C TYR A 231 1.38 -15.70 7.97
N THR A 232 1.98 -15.61 9.15
CA THR A 232 3.27 -16.26 9.42
C THR A 232 3.18 -17.78 9.19
N GLN A 233 2.17 -18.44 9.76
CA GLN A 233 1.98 -19.88 9.61
C GLN A 233 1.72 -20.29 8.16
N LEU A 234 0.85 -19.56 7.45
CA LEU A 234 0.53 -19.85 6.06
C LEU A 234 1.79 -19.76 5.18
N ILE A 235 2.56 -18.67 5.34
CA ILE A 235 3.70 -18.36 4.49
C ILE A 235 4.87 -19.28 4.78
N GLN A 236 5.14 -19.62 6.05
CA GLN A 236 6.10 -20.67 6.40
C GLN A 236 5.74 -22.03 5.78
N GLY A 237 4.44 -22.28 5.57
CA GLY A 237 3.97 -23.48 4.90
C GLY A 237 4.27 -23.55 3.40
N THR A 238 4.56 -22.43 2.73
CA THR A 238 4.90 -22.39 1.30
C THR A 238 6.24 -23.07 1.01
N THR A 239 6.52 -23.43 -0.25
CA THR A 239 7.75 -24.14 -0.62
C THR A 239 9.01 -23.30 -0.43
N ALA A 240 8.92 -21.97 -0.54
CA ALA A 240 10.03 -21.04 -0.32
C ALA A 240 9.95 -20.31 1.03
N GLY A 241 9.03 -20.69 1.93
CA GLY A 241 8.81 -20.03 3.21
C GLY A 241 8.57 -18.52 3.04
N PHE A 242 9.23 -17.70 3.86
CA PHE A 242 9.14 -16.24 3.76
C PHE A 242 9.61 -15.66 2.41
N SER A 243 10.45 -16.37 1.65
CA SER A 243 10.89 -15.92 0.32
C SER A 243 9.78 -16.03 -0.74
N SER A 244 8.63 -16.59 -0.40
CA SER A 244 7.48 -16.64 -1.32
C SER A 244 6.81 -15.27 -1.53
N VAL A 245 7.10 -14.31 -0.66
CA VAL A 245 6.50 -12.97 -0.65
C VAL A 245 7.57 -11.90 -0.45
N ASN A 246 7.35 -10.74 -1.05
CA ASN A 246 8.21 -9.56 -0.93
C ASN A 246 7.73 -8.62 0.17
N GLY A 247 6.45 -8.72 0.54
CA GLY A 247 5.86 -7.78 1.46
C GLY A 247 4.35 -7.91 1.57
N PHE A 248 3.73 -6.82 2.02
CA PHE A 248 2.29 -6.72 2.24
C PHE A 248 1.71 -5.46 1.60
N ALA A 249 0.39 -5.45 1.37
CA ALA A 249 -0.34 -4.29 0.88
C ALA A 249 -1.48 -3.94 1.85
N THR A 250 -1.63 -2.65 2.19
CA THR A 250 -2.75 -2.14 2.99
C THR A 250 -3.59 -1.14 2.22
N ASP A 251 -4.80 -0.90 2.73
CA ASP A 251 -5.79 0.05 2.21
C ASP A 251 -6.29 -0.28 0.78
N THR A 252 -6.00 -1.47 0.25
CA THR A 252 -6.45 -1.92 -1.08
C THR A 252 -7.94 -1.67 -1.26
N ALA A 253 -8.29 -0.80 -2.20
CA ALA A 253 -9.66 -0.38 -2.48
C ALA A 253 -10.43 0.22 -1.28
N ASN A 254 -9.75 0.68 -0.23
CA ASN A 254 -10.36 1.38 0.89
C ASN A 254 -10.06 2.89 0.78
N VAL A 255 -10.34 3.63 1.85
CA VAL A 255 -10.21 5.08 1.91
C VAL A 255 -9.65 5.54 3.26
N THR A 256 -8.90 4.69 3.97
CA THR A 256 -8.32 5.10 5.26
C THR A 256 -7.14 6.03 5.01
N PRO A 257 -7.09 7.22 5.62
CA PRO A 257 -6.04 8.18 5.29
C PRO A 257 -4.65 7.62 5.59
N LEU A 258 -3.65 8.11 4.85
CA LEU A 258 -2.25 7.79 5.15
C LEU A 258 -1.86 8.15 6.59
N ALA A 259 -2.25 9.35 7.03
CA ALA A 259 -2.04 9.85 8.37
C ALA A 259 -3.18 10.79 8.76
N GLU A 260 -3.44 10.90 10.07
CA GLU A 260 -4.41 11.84 10.63
C GLU A 260 -3.67 13.04 11.25
N PRO A 261 -3.41 14.12 10.47
CA PRO A 261 -2.47 15.16 10.87
C PRO A 261 -2.93 15.97 12.09
N ASN A 262 -4.24 16.04 12.33
CA ASN A 262 -4.83 16.77 13.45
C ASN A 262 -5.04 15.87 14.68
N LEU A 263 -4.80 14.56 14.56
CA LEU A 263 -4.98 13.56 15.61
C LEU A 263 -3.73 12.64 15.73
N PRO A 264 -2.49 13.19 15.83
CA PRO A 264 -1.27 12.39 15.74
C PRO A 264 -1.00 11.51 16.97
N ASN A 265 -1.66 11.78 18.11
CA ASN A 265 -1.48 11.01 19.35
C ASN A 265 -2.80 10.35 19.79
N PRO A 266 -2.99 9.04 19.54
CA PRO A 266 -4.21 8.33 19.89
C PRO A 266 -4.47 8.25 21.41
N ASP A 267 -3.44 8.42 22.24
CA ASP A 267 -3.53 8.41 23.71
C ASP A 267 -3.70 9.82 24.31
N LEU A 268 -3.82 10.87 23.48
CA LEU A 268 -4.11 12.23 23.94
C LEU A 268 -5.39 12.24 24.79
N ASN A 269 -5.30 12.76 26.02
CA ASN A 269 -6.46 12.85 26.92
C ASN A 269 -7.30 14.09 26.59
N VAL A 270 -8.59 13.89 26.28
CA VAL A 270 -9.58 14.95 26.13
C VAL A 270 -10.81 14.56 26.96
N GLY A 271 -11.23 15.44 27.86
CA GLY A 271 -12.38 15.17 28.73
C GLY A 271 -12.21 13.94 29.64
N GLY A 272 -10.97 13.60 30.01
CA GLY A 272 -10.66 12.47 30.90
C GLY A 272 -10.48 11.12 30.21
N GLN A 273 -10.58 11.04 28.88
CA GLN A 273 -10.42 9.78 28.12
C GLN A 273 -9.44 9.98 26.95
N PRO A 274 -8.72 8.93 26.51
CA PRO A 274 -7.87 9.02 25.34
C PRO A 274 -8.70 9.13 24.06
N ILE A 275 -8.30 9.95 23.09
CA ILE A 275 -9.10 10.19 21.87
C ILE A 275 -9.39 8.93 21.04
N ARG A 276 -8.56 7.89 21.15
CA ARG A 276 -8.85 6.58 20.53
C ARG A 276 -10.12 5.92 21.07
N SER A 277 -10.61 6.29 22.25
CA SER A 277 -11.88 5.77 22.79
C SER A 277 -13.12 6.45 22.17
N SER A 278 -12.93 7.41 21.26
CA SER A 278 -14.04 8.02 20.51
C SER A 278 -14.82 6.98 19.70
N LYS A 279 -16.08 7.30 19.40
CA LYS A 279 -16.98 6.43 18.64
C LYS A 279 -16.44 6.07 17.25
N PHE A 280 -15.65 6.95 16.64
CA PHE A 280 -15.11 6.69 15.29
C PHE A 280 -13.94 5.69 15.29
N TYR A 281 -13.14 5.64 16.37
CA TYR A 281 -11.96 4.79 16.45
C TYR A 281 -12.12 3.57 17.36
N GLU A 282 -13.08 3.58 18.29
CA GLU A 282 -13.49 2.41 19.07
C GLU A 282 -12.31 1.68 19.74
N TRP A 283 -11.44 2.45 20.38
CA TRP A 283 -10.20 2.03 21.05
C TRP A 283 -9.03 1.62 20.16
N ASN A 284 -9.19 1.63 18.84
CA ASN A 284 -8.11 1.38 17.87
C ASN A 284 -7.04 2.47 17.95
N ARG A 285 -5.76 2.08 17.98
CA ARG A 285 -4.63 3.03 18.08
C ARG A 285 -4.17 3.57 16.72
N TYR A 286 -4.59 2.97 15.62
CA TYR A 286 -4.07 3.27 14.29
C TYR A 286 -5.11 4.03 13.48
N PHE A 287 -4.92 5.35 13.42
CA PHE A 287 -5.85 6.26 12.77
C PHE A 287 -5.55 6.43 11.27
N GLY A 288 -4.30 6.22 10.86
CA GLY A 288 -3.88 6.18 9.46
C GLY A 288 -2.99 4.98 9.13
N GLU A 289 -2.78 4.77 7.83
CA GLU A 289 -2.09 3.61 7.29
C GLU A 289 -0.57 3.61 7.51
N ILE A 290 0.05 4.79 7.66
CA ILE A 290 1.50 4.88 7.94
C ILE A 290 1.83 4.25 9.31
N ASP A 291 1.12 4.64 10.36
CA ASP A 291 1.34 4.09 11.70
C ASP A 291 0.99 2.60 11.76
N PHE A 292 -0.01 2.19 10.99
CA PHE A 292 -0.44 0.80 10.93
C PHE A 292 0.57 -0.11 10.24
N THR A 293 1.09 0.30 9.08
CA THR A 293 2.14 -0.46 8.39
C THR A 293 3.42 -0.56 9.22
N GLU A 294 3.78 0.49 9.96
CA GLU A 294 4.90 0.46 10.90
C GLU A 294 4.70 -0.58 12.01
N ALA A 295 3.49 -0.68 12.57
CA ALA A 295 3.18 -1.70 13.58
C ALA A 295 3.18 -3.11 12.99
N LEU A 296 2.59 -3.30 11.81
CA LEU A 296 2.64 -4.60 11.11
C LEU A 296 4.07 -5.02 10.82
N TYR A 297 4.91 -4.12 10.31
CA TYR A 297 6.32 -4.38 10.04
C TYR A 297 7.04 -4.87 11.30
N LYS A 298 6.92 -4.12 12.42
CA LYS A 298 7.50 -4.50 13.71
C LYS A 298 7.03 -5.87 14.18
N ASP A 299 5.73 -6.13 14.11
CA ASP A 299 5.15 -7.38 14.60
C ASP A 299 5.53 -8.58 13.73
N PHE A 300 5.64 -8.41 12.40
CA PHE A 300 6.15 -9.46 11.51
C PHE A 300 7.63 -9.74 11.76
N VAL A 301 8.47 -8.72 11.86
CA VAL A 301 9.90 -8.90 12.18
C VAL A 301 10.06 -9.59 13.54
N ALA A 302 9.26 -9.21 14.54
CA ALA A 302 9.22 -9.88 15.84
C ALA A 302 8.75 -11.34 15.74
N ALA A 303 7.89 -11.67 14.78
CA ALA A 303 7.46 -13.03 14.47
C ALA A 303 8.47 -13.83 13.62
N GLY A 304 9.66 -13.28 13.34
CA GLY A 304 10.77 -13.96 12.67
C GLY A 304 10.85 -13.73 11.15
N TRP A 305 10.06 -12.81 10.61
CA TRP A 305 10.18 -12.40 9.22
C TRP A 305 11.49 -11.64 8.95
N PRO A 306 12.05 -11.75 7.73
CA PRO A 306 13.25 -11.01 7.39
C PRO A 306 12.96 -9.49 7.38
N SER A 307 13.93 -8.68 7.81
CA SER A 307 13.74 -7.22 7.97
C SER A 307 13.62 -6.46 6.64
N ASN A 308 13.79 -7.13 5.51
CA ASN A 308 13.66 -6.53 4.18
C ASN A 308 12.27 -6.75 3.56
N ILE A 309 11.27 -7.21 4.32
CA ILE A 309 9.88 -7.15 3.86
C ILE A 309 9.45 -5.69 3.63
N GLY A 310 8.81 -5.44 2.50
CA GLY A 310 8.27 -4.13 2.16
C GLY A 310 6.77 -4.02 2.37
N PHE A 311 6.26 -2.79 2.37
CA PHE A 311 4.83 -2.50 2.42
C PHE A 311 4.39 -1.61 1.26
N LEU A 312 3.22 -1.91 0.72
CA LEU A 312 2.49 -1.07 -0.21
C LEU A 312 1.29 -0.46 0.51
N ILE A 313 0.96 0.79 0.18
CA ILE A 313 -0.30 1.40 0.60
C ILE A 313 -1.06 1.84 -0.65
N ASP A 314 -2.31 1.41 -0.79
CA ASP A 314 -3.21 1.98 -1.80
C ASP A 314 -3.55 3.43 -1.42
N THR A 315 -3.31 4.33 -2.34
CA THR A 315 -3.52 5.78 -2.19
C THR A 315 -4.48 6.31 -3.24
N GLY A 316 -5.16 5.42 -3.97
CA GLY A 316 -6.08 5.82 -5.03
C GLY A 316 -7.19 6.75 -4.56
N ARG A 317 -7.66 6.61 -3.32
CA ARG A 317 -8.90 7.27 -2.85
C ARG A 317 -8.89 7.76 -1.39
N ASN A 318 -7.73 7.81 -0.75
CA ASN A 318 -7.60 8.12 0.68
C ASN A 318 -7.08 9.54 1.01
N GLY A 319 -7.16 10.48 0.06
CA GLY A 319 -6.65 11.83 0.25
C GLY A 319 -7.46 12.66 1.27
N TRP A 320 -8.79 12.57 1.21
CA TRP A 320 -9.71 13.37 2.06
C TRP A 320 -9.43 14.89 2.01
N GLY A 321 -9.27 15.43 0.80
CA GLY A 321 -9.12 16.86 0.56
C GLY A 321 -10.46 17.58 0.46
N GLY A 322 -10.50 18.56 -0.44
CA GLY A 322 -11.65 19.43 -0.62
C GLY A 322 -11.75 20.50 0.47
N ALA A 323 -12.70 21.42 0.29
CA ALA A 323 -12.86 22.59 1.15
C ALA A 323 -13.27 22.25 2.60
N GLN A 324 -13.72 21.02 2.85
CA GLN A 324 -14.18 20.56 4.16
C GLN A 324 -13.09 19.79 4.94
N ARG A 325 -11.88 19.64 4.40
CA ARG A 325 -10.77 19.01 5.12
C ARG A 325 -10.41 19.85 6.35
N PRO A 326 -10.46 19.29 7.57
CA PRO A 326 -10.10 20.03 8.77
C PRO A 326 -8.60 20.30 8.86
N THR A 327 -8.24 21.42 9.48
CA THR A 327 -6.86 21.88 9.68
C THR A 327 -6.43 21.90 11.16
N ALA A 328 -7.35 21.59 12.07
CA ALA A 328 -7.12 21.50 13.50
C ALA A 328 -8.23 20.67 14.16
N SER A 329 -8.02 20.28 15.42
CA SER A 329 -9.00 19.59 16.27
C SER A 329 -9.42 20.50 17.43
N THR A 330 -10.72 20.54 17.74
CA THR A 330 -11.29 21.34 18.82
C THR A 330 -12.44 20.60 19.50
N GLY A 331 -12.51 20.64 20.83
CA GLY A 331 -13.60 20.01 21.58
C GLY A 331 -13.17 19.67 23.00
N ASN A 332 -14.15 19.57 23.90
CA ASN A 332 -13.91 19.27 25.32
C ASN A 332 -14.27 17.82 25.70
N ASP A 333 -14.77 17.03 24.74
CA ASP A 333 -14.99 15.59 24.84
C ASP A 333 -14.38 14.88 23.63
N VAL A 334 -14.07 13.58 23.80
CA VAL A 334 -13.36 12.80 22.78
C VAL A 334 -14.07 12.73 21.43
N ASN A 335 -15.42 12.70 21.41
CA ASN A 335 -16.15 12.56 20.14
C ASN A 335 -16.15 13.89 19.38
N THR A 336 -16.49 15.00 20.05
CA THR A 336 -16.45 16.32 19.42
C THR A 336 -15.05 16.67 18.94
N TYR A 337 -14.02 16.39 19.75
CA TYR A 337 -12.64 16.65 19.39
C TYR A 337 -12.21 15.86 18.16
N VAL A 338 -12.46 14.54 18.15
CA VAL A 338 -12.11 13.68 17.01
C VAL A 338 -12.91 14.05 15.77
N ASP A 339 -14.23 14.23 15.85
CA ASP A 339 -15.07 14.55 14.69
C ASP A 339 -14.75 15.91 14.06
N SER A 340 -14.26 16.87 14.86
CA SER A 340 -13.76 18.15 14.34
C SER A 340 -12.43 18.03 13.60
N GLY A 341 -11.58 17.08 14.03
CA GLY A 341 -10.19 16.98 13.60
C GLY A 341 -9.90 15.95 12.52
N ARG A 342 -10.61 14.82 12.51
CA ARG A 342 -10.35 13.71 11.58
C ARG A 342 -10.58 14.11 10.13
N ILE A 343 -9.62 13.79 9.27
CA ILE A 343 -9.76 14.01 7.83
C ILE A 343 -10.60 12.91 7.20
N ASP A 344 -10.57 11.68 7.72
CA ASP A 344 -11.51 10.64 7.29
C ASP A 344 -12.92 11.08 7.65
N ARG A 345 -13.77 11.38 6.65
CA ARG A 345 -15.13 11.89 6.85
C ARG A 345 -16.20 10.81 6.73
N ARG A 346 -15.84 9.53 6.73
CA ARG A 346 -16.81 8.44 6.76
C ARG A 346 -17.70 8.54 8.00
N LYS A 347 -18.88 7.93 7.90
CA LYS A 347 -19.79 7.78 9.06
C LYS A 347 -19.29 6.71 10.03
N HIS A 348 -18.61 5.69 9.51
CA HIS A 348 -17.95 4.63 10.27
C HIS A 348 -16.76 4.09 9.46
N ARG A 349 -15.70 3.61 10.12
CA ARG A 349 -14.49 3.10 9.43
C ARG A 349 -14.74 1.80 8.66
N GLY A 350 -15.80 1.06 8.99
CA GLY A 350 -16.27 -0.11 8.25
C GLY A 350 -17.03 0.21 6.94
N ASN A 351 -17.32 1.49 6.67
CA ASN A 351 -17.97 1.89 5.42
C ASN A 351 -16.94 1.90 4.28
N TRP A 352 -17.04 0.94 3.37
CA TRP A 352 -16.07 0.71 2.30
C TRP A 352 -16.58 1.10 0.90
N CYS A 353 -17.88 0.97 0.64
CA CYS A 353 -18.41 1.09 -0.72
C CYS A 353 -18.69 2.54 -1.12
N ASN A 354 -18.12 2.97 -2.26
CA ASN A 354 -18.40 4.22 -2.96
C ASN A 354 -18.47 5.47 -2.08
N GLN A 355 -17.52 5.61 -1.14
CA GLN A 355 -17.62 6.59 -0.06
C GLN A 355 -17.70 8.03 -0.55
N ALA A 356 -18.78 8.73 -0.15
CA ALA A 356 -18.94 10.15 -0.38
C ALA A 356 -17.91 10.96 0.42
N GLY A 357 -17.42 12.05 -0.16
CA GLY A 357 -16.41 12.92 0.46
C GLY A 357 -14.96 12.43 0.31
N ALA A 358 -14.74 11.18 -0.10
CA ALA A 358 -13.41 10.66 -0.40
C ALA A 358 -12.73 11.46 -1.54
N GLY A 359 -11.42 11.34 -1.63
CA GLY A 359 -10.60 12.10 -2.58
C GLY A 359 -9.35 11.34 -3.00
N ILE A 360 -8.84 11.59 -4.21
CA ILE A 360 -7.57 10.99 -4.65
C ILE A 360 -6.46 11.32 -3.64
N GLY A 361 -5.68 10.31 -3.23
CA GLY A 361 -4.57 10.47 -2.30
C GLY A 361 -3.25 10.83 -2.99
N LEU A 362 -2.13 10.41 -2.39
CA LEU A 362 -0.82 10.60 -2.99
C LEU A 362 -0.76 9.92 -4.37
N PRO A 363 -0.14 10.56 -5.37
CA PRO A 363 0.19 9.86 -6.61
C PRO A 363 1.15 8.69 -6.36
N PRO A 364 1.13 7.65 -7.22
CA PRO A 364 2.03 6.52 -7.08
C PRO A 364 3.49 6.94 -7.03
N ALA A 365 4.23 6.48 -6.02
CA ALA A 365 5.61 6.85 -5.78
C ALA A 365 6.38 5.68 -5.16
N ALA A 366 7.63 5.47 -5.61
CA ALA A 366 8.53 4.46 -5.09
C ALA A 366 9.25 4.96 -3.82
N ALA A 367 9.46 4.05 -2.87
CA ALA A 367 10.24 4.25 -1.65
C ALA A 367 9.97 5.60 -0.93
N PRO A 368 8.72 5.89 -0.53
CA PRO A 368 8.39 7.15 0.16
C PRO A 368 9.05 7.28 1.55
N GLY A 369 9.61 6.19 2.10
CA GLY A 369 10.40 6.19 3.33
C GLY A 369 10.18 4.93 4.18
N GLY A 370 11.14 4.60 5.04
CA GLY A 370 11.03 3.46 5.97
C GLY A 370 10.92 2.10 5.25
N HIS A 371 10.02 1.24 5.75
CA HIS A 371 9.66 -0.07 5.19
C HIS A 371 8.66 0.00 4.02
N LEU A 372 8.29 1.20 3.56
CA LEU A 372 7.34 1.35 2.46
C LEU A 372 8.08 1.22 1.12
N ASP A 373 7.68 0.20 0.35
CA ASP A 373 8.23 -0.03 -0.97
C ASP A 373 7.67 0.95 -2.00
N ALA A 374 6.37 1.23 -1.91
CA ALA A 374 5.68 2.21 -2.72
C ALA A 374 4.32 2.61 -2.12
N VAL A 375 3.85 3.80 -2.48
CA VAL A 375 2.41 4.08 -2.51
C VAL A 375 1.92 3.86 -3.94
N LEU A 376 0.80 3.17 -4.10
CA LEU A 376 0.24 2.80 -5.41
C LEU A 376 -1.22 3.24 -5.52
N TRP A 377 -1.75 3.26 -6.73
CA TRP A 377 -3.20 3.25 -6.95
C TRP A 377 -3.59 1.82 -7.32
N ILE A 378 -3.91 1.02 -6.30
CA ILE A 378 -4.28 -0.39 -6.51
C ILE A 378 -5.71 -0.42 -7.06
N LYS A 379 -6.66 0.23 -6.38
CA LYS A 379 -7.98 0.51 -6.96
C LYS A 379 -7.91 1.71 -7.91
N PRO A 380 -8.26 1.56 -9.20
CA PRO A 380 -8.27 2.69 -10.13
C PRO A 380 -9.31 3.75 -9.70
N PRO A 381 -8.91 5.01 -9.46
CA PRO A 381 -9.83 6.05 -9.00
C PRO A 381 -10.95 6.30 -10.02
N GLY A 382 -12.20 6.13 -9.61
CA GLY A 382 -13.38 6.30 -10.47
C GLY A 382 -14.02 4.99 -10.92
N GLU A 383 -13.41 3.83 -10.71
CA GLU A 383 -14.12 2.56 -10.81
C GLU A 383 -14.98 2.32 -9.57
N SER A 384 -16.24 1.93 -9.78
CA SER A 384 -17.20 1.63 -8.72
C SER A 384 -16.74 0.45 -7.85
N ASP A 385 -17.10 0.49 -6.57
CA ASP A 385 -16.95 -0.63 -5.63
C ASP A 385 -18.11 -1.64 -5.73
N GLY A 386 -19.25 -1.19 -6.24
CA GLY A 386 -20.48 -1.99 -6.32
C GLY A 386 -21.69 -1.13 -6.68
N SER A 387 -22.73 -1.73 -7.24
CA SER A 387 -23.91 -0.96 -7.62
C SER A 387 -24.74 -0.54 -6.42
N SER A 388 -25.32 0.65 -6.45
CA SER A 388 -26.14 1.17 -5.34
C SER A 388 -27.55 0.54 -5.27
N ARG A 389 -27.83 -0.38 -6.19
CA ARG A 389 -29.04 -1.21 -6.30
C ARG A 389 -28.71 -2.42 -7.17
N LEU A 390 -29.59 -3.41 -7.25
CA LEU A 390 -29.43 -4.50 -8.20
C LEU A 390 -29.54 -3.98 -9.64
N ILE A 391 -28.52 -4.23 -10.45
CA ILE A 391 -28.47 -3.88 -11.88
C ILE A 391 -28.28 -5.18 -12.67
N PRO A 392 -29.24 -5.57 -13.54
CA PRO A 392 -29.05 -6.70 -14.43
C PRO A 392 -27.78 -6.53 -15.28
N ASN A 393 -26.89 -7.52 -15.25
CA ASN A 393 -25.63 -7.52 -16.01
C ASN A 393 -25.26 -8.95 -16.40
N ASN A 394 -24.36 -9.08 -17.37
CA ASN A 394 -23.84 -10.35 -17.86
C ASN A 394 -22.50 -10.76 -17.23
N GLN A 395 -22.07 -10.07 -16.17
CA GLN A 395 -20.81 -10.29 -15.45
C GLN A 395 -21.02 -11.01 -14.12
N GLY A 396 -22.28 -11.35 -13.76
CA GLY A 396 -22.60 -12.03 -12.51
C GLY A 396 -22.45 -11.15 -11.25
N LYS A 397 -22.30 -9.83 -11.43
CA LYS A 397 -22.09 -8.88 -10.31
C LYS A 397 -23.42 -8.58 -9.61
N GLY A 398 -23.46 -8.73 -8.30
CA GLY A 398 -24.65 -8.60 -7.47
C GLY A 398 -24.86 -7.19 -6.92
N PHE A 399 -25.57 -7.12 -5.78
CA PHE A 399 -25.84 -5.88 -5.05
C PHE A 399 -25.59 -6.11 -3.56
N ASP A 400 -24.50 -5.52 -3.06
CA ASP A 400 -24.19 -5.46 -1.64
C ASP A 400 -24.86 -4.25 -1.00
N ARG A 401 -25.55 -4.44 0.14
CA ARG A 401 -26.25 -3.36 0.84
C ARG A 401 -25.29 -2.33 1.43
N MET A 402 -24.01 -2.65 1.62
CA MET A 402 -23.00 -1.64 1.97
C MET A 402 -22.82 -0.57 0.88
N CYS A 403 -23.25 -0.85 -0.36
CA CYS A 403 -23.29 0.12 -1.46
C CYS A 403 -24.62 0.88 -1.56
N ASP A 404 -25.62 0.54 -0.75
CA ASP A 404 -26.91 1.21 -0.71
C ASP A 404 -26.83 2.46 0.18
N PRO A 405 -27.01 3.68 -0.36
CA PRO A 405 -26.97 4.92 0.44
C PRO A 405 -28.02 4.98 1.56
N THR A 406 -29.08 4.18 1.45
CA THR A 406 -30.22 4.14 2.38
C THR A 406 -30.11 3.03 3.43
N TYR A 407 -29.12 2.15 3.31
CA TYR A 407 -28.92 1.07 4.26
C TYR A 407 -28.27 1.57 5.56
N THR A 408 -28.84 1.16 6.69
CA THR A 408 -28.22 1.31 8.01
C THR A 408 -27.39 0.06 8.31
N THR A 409 -26.10 0.25 8.53
CA THR A 409 -25.13 -0.82 8.82
C THR A 409 -25.36 -1.43 10.20
N ALA A 410 -24.68 -2.55 10.48
CA ALA A 410 -24.66 -3.14 11.81
C ALA A 410 -24.17 -2.17 12.91
N ASP A 411 -23.34 -1.19 12.53
CA ASP A 411 -22.82 -0.14 13.43
C ASP A 411 -23.83 0.99 13.69
N GLY A 412 -25.05 0.88 13.16
CA GLY A 412 -26.14 1.83 13.39
C GLY A 412 -25.99 3.16 12.65
N VAL A 413 -25.16 3.22 11.60
CA VAL A 413 -25.01 4.40 10.73
C VAL A 413 -25.43 4.08 9.30
N LEU A 414 -25.73 5.10 8.50
CA LEU A 414 -25.86 4.90 7.05
C LEU A 414 -24.49 4.57 6.42
N THR A 415 -24.51 3.85 5.30
CA THR A 415 -23.29 3.45 4.56
C THR A 415 -22.44 4.63 4.07
N GLY A 416 -23.04 5.80 3.81
CA GLY A 416 -22.33 6.91 3.19
C GLY A 416 -21.90 6.64 1.73
N ALA A 417 -22.42 5.58 1.12
CA ALA A 417 -22.19 5.28 -0.30
C ALA A 417 -22.85 6.35 -1.18
N LEU A 418 -22.19 6.70 -2.28
CA LEU A 418 -22.79 7.55 -3.31
C LEU A 418 -23.94 6.83 -4.03
N PRO A 419 -25.04 7.54 -4.34
CA PRO A 419 -26.15 6.99 -5.10
C PRO A 419 -25.79 6.80 -6.58
N ASN A 420 -26.61 6.04 -7.30
CA ASN A 420 -26.49 5.80 -8.74
C ASN A 420 -25.17 5.14 -9.18
N ALA A 421 -24.53 4.41 -8.26
CA ALA A 421 -23.30 3.70 -8.57
C ALA A 421 -23.57 2.55 -9.57
N PRO A 422 -22.73 2.37 -10.60
CA PRO A 422 -22.78 1.21 -11.49
C PRO A 422 -22.20 -0.03 -10.78
N ILE A 423 -22.28 -1.20 -11.42
CA ILE A 423 -21.72 -2.45 -10.89
C ILE A 423 -20.21 -2.34 -10.61
N ALA A 424 -19.69 -3.20 -9.73
CA ALA A 424 -18.29 -3.14 -9.31
C ALA A 424 -17.32 -3.19 -10.50
N GLY A 425 -16.34 -2.30 -10.52
CA GLY A 425 -15.33 -2.18 -11.59
C GLY A 425 -15.78 -1.35 -12.80
N GLU A 426 -17.06 -1.04 -12.96
CA GLU A 426 -17.51 -0.13 -14.02
C GLU A 426 -17.26 1.34 -13.66
N TRP A 427 -17.15 2.18 -14.69
CA TRP A 427 -16.81 3.59 -14.52
C TRP A 427 -17.91 4.41 -13.85
N PHE A 428 -17.59 5.00 -12.70
CA PHE A 428 -18.46 5.86 -11.92
C PHE A 428 -18.06 7.33 -12.07
N HIS A 429 -18.62 7.98 -13.09
CA HIS A 429 -18.30 9.38 -13.43
C HIS A 429 -18.42 10.36 -12.25
N ASP A 430 -19.54 10.32 -11.52
CA ASP A 430 -19.80 11.29 -10.45
C ASP A 430 -18.82 11.11 -9.28
N GLN A 431 -18.53 9.86 -8.91
CA GLN A 431 -17.49 9.58 -7.93
C GLN A 431 -16.12 10.04 -8.43
N PHE A 432 -15.77 9.80 -9.69
CA PHE A 432 -14.49 10.25 -10.25
C PHE A 432 -14.32 11.78 -10.19
N VAL A 433 -15.37 12.53 -10.54
CA VAL A 433 -15.38 14.00 -10.43
C VAL A 433 -15.20 14.44 -8.98
N MET A 434 -15.92 13.81 -8.04
CA MET A 434 -15.77 14.08 -6.60
C MET A 434 -14.35 13.77 -6.12
N LEU A 435 -13.79 12.62 -6.50
CA LEU A 435 -12.45 12.19 -6.11
C LEU A 435 -11.38 13.20 -6.54
N ILE A 436 -11.50 13.80 -7.73
CA ILE A 436 -10.61 14.87 -8.19
C ILE A 436 -10.83 16.16 -7.41
N GLY A 437 -12.08 16.54 -7.19
CA GLY A 437 -12.44 17.74 -6.43
C GLY A 437 -11.90 17.71 -5.00
N ASN A 438 -11.86 16.52 -4.41
CA ASN A 438 -11.41 16.28 -3.05
C ASN A 438 -9.98 15.70 -2.97
N ALA A 439 -9.19 15.76 -4.05
CA ALA A 439 -7.84 15.22 -4.03
C ALA A 439 -6.95 15.93 -2.98
N TYR A 440 -6.14 15.15 -2.26
CA TYR A 440 -5.12 15.66 -1.35
C TYR A 440 -3.86 14.80 -1.42
N PRO A 441 -2.71 15.34 -1.90
CA PRO A 441 -2.51 16.69 -2.40
C PRO A 441 -3.42 17.04 -3.59
N ALA A 442 -3.70 18.32 -3.79
CA ALA A 442 -4.47 18.76 -4.94
C ALA A 442 -3.76 18.39 -6.25
N ILE A 443 -4.50 17.83 -7.21
CA ILE A 443 -3.94 17.42 -8.51
C ILE A 443 -3.29 18.62 -9.23
N GLY A 444 -2.04 18.47 -9.64
CA GLY A 444 -1.25 19.50 -10.33
C GLY A 444 -0.70 20.60 -9.41
N GLY A 445 -0.99 20.57 -8.11
CA GLY A 445 -0.34 21.41 -7.11
C GLY A 445 1.00 20.81 -6.66
N SER A 446 1.87 21.64 -6.09
CA SER A 446 3.02 21.15 -5.32
C SER A 446 2.51 20.34 -4.12
N THR A 447 3.03 19.14 -3.93
CA THR A 447 2.74 18.29 -2.75
C THR A 447 2.95 19.13 -1.48
N PRO A 448 1.90 19.42 -0.67
CA PRO A 448 2.11 20.02 0.64
C PRO A 448 2.95 19.05 1.48
N ALA A 449 3.80 19.60 2.34
CA ALA A 449 4.69 18.88 3.24
C ALA A 449 3.96 18.07 4.33
N ALA A 450 2.75 17.56 4.07
CA ALA A 450 1.97 16.78 5.02
C ALA A 450 2.47 15.34 5.20
N ILE A 451 3.53 14.93 4.46
CA ILE A 451 4.36 13.76 4.78
C ILE A 451 5.57 14.16 5.66
N ALA A 452 5.78 15.46 5.94
CA ALA A 452 6.96 15.95 6.65
C ALA A 452 6.78 16.09 8.18
N ASN A 453 5.67 15.61 8.75
CA ASN A 453 5.50 15.49 10.20
C ASN A 453 5.76 14.06 10.73
N SER A 454 6.20 13.14 9.87
CA SER A 454 7.28 12.23 10.25
C SER A 454 8.54 12.82 9.63
N THR A 455 9.52 13.15 10.46
CA THR A 455 10.82 13.66 9.99
C THR A 455 11.36 12.74 8.88
N PRO A 456 11.76 13.27 7.71
CA PRO A 456 12.44 12.50 6.69
C PRO A 456 13.67 11.86 7.34
N ILE A 457 13.70 10.53 7.45
CA ILE A 457 14.96 9.82 7.57
C ILE A 457 15.68 10.10 6.25
N PRO A 458 16.84 10.78 6.26
CA PRO A 458 17.65 10.88 5.05
C PRO A 458 17.86 9.47 4.52
N ALA A 459 17.61 9.25 3.24
CA ALA A 459 18.04 8.01 2.59
C ALA A 459 19.50 7.77 3.00
N PRO A 460 19.86 6.65 3.66
CA PRO A 460 21.25 6.43 3.99
C PRO A 460 21.97 6.09 2.69
N SER A 461 22.54 7.13 2.08
CA SER A 461 23.76 6.94 1.31
C SER A 461 24.82 6.46 2.30
N SER A 462 25.21 5.20 2.11
CA SER A 462 26.37 4.50 2.66
C SER A 462 26.41 4.23 4.17
N ASN A 463 26.21 2.94 4.50
CA ASN A 463 26.91 2.20 5.55
C ASN A 463 26.61 2.49 7.05
N LEU A 464 25.71 3.42 7.37
CA LEU A 464 25.33 3.72 8.76
C LEU A 464 23.80 3.72 8.94
N SER A 465 23.33 3.19 10.07
CA SER A 465 21.95 3.26 10.55
C SER A 465 21.89 4.11 11.82
N ILE A 466 20.83 4.90 11.98
CA ILE A 466 20.62 5.77 13.15
C ILE A 466 19.29 5.46 13.83
N ARG A 467 19.28 5.50 15.17
CA ARG A 467 18.07 5.40 15.99
C ARG A 467 18.09 6.47 17.06
N VAL A 468 17.08 7.34 17.05
CA VAL A 468 16.89 8.38 18.07
C VAL A 468 15.97 7.84 19.17
N ILE A 469 16.35 8.07 20.43
CA ILE A 469 15.65 7.65 21.63
C ILE A 469 15.37 8.91 22.44
N THR A 470 14.12 9.33 22.53
CA THR A 470 13.74 10.47 23.37
C THR A 470 13.66 10.02 24.82
N ASP A 471 14.47 10.62 25.69
CA ASP A 471 14.46 10.33 27.13
C ASP A 471 13.44 11.23 27.85
N ASN A 472 13.34 12.51 27.47
CA ASN A 472 12.31 13.42 27.94
C ASN A 472 11.98 14.52 26.90
N GLU A 473 10.76 15.05 26.96
CA GLU A 473 10.34 16.18 26.13
C GLU A 473 9.34 17.07 26.88
N SER A 474 9.49 18.37 26.73
CA SER A 474 8.64 19.40 27.33
C SER A 474 8.50 20.59 26.40
N ASN A 475 7.62 21.53 26.74
CA ASN A 475 7.47 22.77 25.98
C ASN A 475 8.72 23.67 26.02
N ALA A 476 9.66 23.44 26.95
CA ALA A 476 10.88 24.23 27.10
C ALA A 476 12.13 23.56 26.49
N GLY A 477 12.03 22.30 26.04
CA GLY A 477 13.17 21.55 25.52
C GLY A 477 13.00 20.04 25.55
N SER A 478 13.96 19.32 24.97
CA SER A 478 13.99 17.86 24.91
C SER A 478 15.39 17.31 25.17
N CYS A 479 15.48 16.11 25.73
CA CYS A 479 16.72 15.33 25.81
C CYS A 479 16.52 13.95 25.20
N GLY A 480 17.54 13.46 24.51
CA GLY A 480 17.53 12.13 23.95
C GLY A 480 18.92 11.59 23.63
N ARG A 481 18.94 10.34 23.17
CA ARG A 481 20.14 9.60 22.77
C ARG A 481 20.01 9.14 21.33
N VAL A 482 21.14 8.98 20.68
CA VAL A 482 21.25 8.58 19.28
C VAL A 482 22.19 7.40 19.22
N GLN A 483 21.66 6.26 18.77
CA GLN A 483 22.43 5.06 18.46
C GLN A 483 22.83 5.09 17.00
N VAL A 484 24.12 4.92 16.72
CA VAL A 484 24.70 4.87 15.38
C VAL A 484 25.28 3.47 15.17
N THR A 485 24.76 2.74 14.19
CA THR A 485 25.16 1.37 13.87
C THR A 485 25.87 1.32 12.53
N ASN A 486 27.04 0.70 12.47
CA ASN A 486 27.73 0.44 11.20
C ASN A 486 27.12 -0.77 10.49
N THR A 487 26.49 -0.54 9.35
CA THR A 487 25.86 -1.56 8.51
C THR A 487 26.75 -2.02 7.35
N ALA A 488 27.96 -1.47 7.20
CA ALA A 488 28.93 -1.96 6.22
C ALA A 488 29.50 -3.33 6.61
N SER A 489 29.99 -4.04 5.60
CA SER A 489 30.77 -5.27 5.77
C SER A 489 32.18 -5.06 6.33
N SER A 490 32.59 -3.81 6.60
CA SER A 490 33.91 -3.48 7.15
C SER A 490 33.83 -2.35 8.18
N PRO A 491 34.82 -2.24 9.09
CA PRO A 491 34.86 -1.14 10.05
C PRO A 491 34.88 0.23 9.35
N SER A 492 34.05 1.15 9.81
CA SER A 492 33.92 2.48 9.23
C SER A 492 33.85 3.56 10.31
N THR A 493 34.29 4.77 9.95
CA THR A 493 34.10 5.92 10.83
C THR A 493 32.70 6.49 10.71
N TRP A 494 32.12 6.97 11.81
CA TRP A 494 30.75 7.49 11.79
C TRP A 494 30.65 9.01 11.90
N ALA A 495 29.76 9.57 11.08
CA ALA A 495 29.27 10.94 11.14
C ALA A 495 27.81 10.94 10.67
N VAL A 496 26.92 11.62 11.41
CA VAL A 496 25.48 11.62 11.19
C VAL A 496 24.96 13.05 11.22
N THR A 497 23.87 13.29 10.50
CA THR A 497 23.16 14.57 10.52
C THR A 497 21.72 14.34 10.93
N LEU A 498 21.24 15.12 11.90
CA LEU A 498 19.91 15.01 12.49
C LEU A 498 19.20 16.36 12.37
N GLN A 499 17.91 16.32 12.06
CA GLN A 499 17.05 17.47 12.28
C GLN A 499 16.63 17.46 13.76
N ILE A 500 16.91 18.55 14.46
CA ILE A 500 16.54 18.77 15.84
C ILE A 500 15.74 20.07 15.91
N LYS A 501 14.77 20.13 16.82
CA LYS A 501 14.16 21.42 17.16
C LYS A 501 15.13 22.16 18.09
N GLY A 502 15.06 23.48 18.17
CA GLY A 502 15.78 24.25 19.19
C GLY A 502 17.28 24.35 19.05
N GLN A 503 17.91 24.89 20.10
CA GLN A 503 19.36 24.98 20.22
C GLN A 503 19.90 23.92 21.16
N VAL A 504 20.93 23.18 20.73
CA VAL A 504 21.62 22.20 21.58
C VAL A 504 22.23 22.92 22.78
N GLN A 505 21.78 22.54 23.97
CA GLN A 505 22.31 23.05 25.24
C GLN A 505 23.47 22.19 25.75
N SER A 506 23.42 20.89 25.49
CA SER A 506 24.46 19.96 25.87
C SER A 506 24.47 18.76 24.92
N LEU A 507 25.67 18.23 24.65
CA LEU A 507 25.86 17.00 23.90
C LEU A 507 27.06 16.25 24.48
N SER A 508 26.91 14.94 24.64
CA SER A 508 27.92 14.05 25.18
C SER A 508 28.23 12.92 24.19
N ASN A 509 29.46 12.41 24.22
CA ASN A 509 29.90 11.25 23.43
C ASN A 509 30.00 11.44 21.89
N ALA A 510 29.99 12.69 21.39
CA ALA A 510 30.31 13.01 20.00
C ALA A 510 30.99 14.39 19.85
N ASN A 511 31.76 14.56 18.79
CA ASN A 511 32.06 15.89 18.23
C ASN A 511 30.81 16.40 17.52
N TRP A 512 30.47 17.68 17.65
CA TRP A 512 29.23 18.19 17.04
C TRP A 512 29.32 19.65 16.60
N SER A 513 28.42 20.01 15.68
CA SER A 513 28.12 21.39 15.29
C SER A 513 26.65 21.49 14.95
N GLN A 514 26.08 22.69 15.07
CA GLN A 514 24.70 22.96 14.71
C GLN A 514 24.62 24.14 13.74
N ASN A 515 23.78 24.01 12.71
CA ASN A 515 23.42 25.10 11.81
C ASN A 515 21.89 25.13 11.64
N GLY A 516 21.23 26.15 12.21
CA GLY A 516 19.78 26.17 12.32
C GLY A 516 19.27 24.94 13.07
N ASP A 517 18.30 24.24 12.49
CA ASP A 517 17.71 23.03 13.06
C ASP A 517 18.50 21.75 12.71
N THR A 518 19.69 21.89 12.13
CA THR A 518 20.51 20.75 11.71
C THR A 518 21.68 20.53 12.67
N LEU A 519 21.66 19.39 13.38
CA LEU A 519 22.77 18.89 14.20
C LEU A 519 23.63 17.92 13.40
N THR A 520 24.91 18.20 13.25
CA THR A 520 25.91 17.26 12.73
C THR A 520 26.73 16.72 13.89
N ALA A 521 26.79 15.40 14.04
CA ALA A 521 27.55 14.72 15.09
C ALA A 521 28.46 13.63 14.50
N SER A 522 29.68 13.50 15.02
CA SER A 522 30.65 12.48 14.59
C SER A 522 31.43 11.92 15.77
N GLY A 523 31.99 10.72 15.61
CA GLY A 523 32.71 10.09 16.72
C GLY A 523 33.98 10.85 17.14
N MET A 524 34.30 10.68 18.41
CA MET A 524 35.54 11.13 19.07
C MET A 524 36.61 10.05 18.94
N ASP A 525 37.85 10.36 19.31
CA ASP A 525 38.99 9.46 19.07
C ASP A 525 38.82 8.03 19.59
N TRP A 526 38.06 7.85 20.67
CA TRP A 526 37.82 6.54 21.29
C TRP A 526 36.58 5.79 20.78
N ASN A 527 35.65 6.43 20.05
CA ASN A 527 34.46 5.77 19.47
C ASN A 527 34.26 6.02 17.98
N LYS A 528 35.17 6.74 17.30
CA LYS A 528 34.99 7.14 15.91
C LYS A 528 34.90 6.00 14.91
N THR A 529 35.49 4.84 15.21
CA THR A 529 35.46 3.67 14.31
C THR A 529 34.56 2.60 14.89
N LEU A 530 33.55 2.19 14.13
CA LEU A 530 32.66 1.09 14.49
C LEU A 530 33.04 -0.15 13.67
N ALA A 531 33.21 -1.29 14.34
CA ALA A 531 33.27 -2.58 13.66
C ALA A 531 31.96 -2.83 12.88
N THR A 532 31.94 -3.83 11.99
CA THR A 532 30.68 -4.31 11.38
C THR A 532 29.66 -4.63 12.47
N ASN A 533 28.45 -4.08 12.39
CA ASN A 533 27.40 -4.13 13.41
C ASN A 533 27.75 -3.49 14.76
N GLY A 534 28.89 -2.79 14.86
CA GLY A 534 29.27 -2.01 16.03
C GLY A 534 28.34 -0.82 16.22
N VAL A 535 28.10 -0.45 17.48
CA VAL A 535 27.18 0.63 17.87
C VAL A 535 27.94 1.67 18.68
N ALA A 536 27.76 2.95 18.33
CA ALA A 536 28.09 4.09 19.19
C ALA A 536 26.80 4.76 19.65
N GLU A 537 26.80 5.36 20.84
CA GLU A 537 25.68 6.12 21.37
C GLU A 537 26.16 7.51 21.83
N PHE A 538 25.41 8.55 21.46
CA PHE A 538 25.63 9.90 21.97
C PHE A 538 24.32 10.51 22.47
N GLY A 539 24.40 11.33 23.52
CA GLY A 539 23.24 11.99 24.14
C GLY A 539 23.25 13.49 23.86
N PHE A 540 22.09 14.09 23.65
CA PHE A 540 21.94 15.53 23.43
C PHE A 540 20.68 16.08 24.12
N CYS A 541 20.74 17.34 24.55
CA CYS A 541 19.60 18.10 25.03
C CYS A 541 19.46 19.41 24.25
N THR A 542 18.23 19.81 23.98
CA THR A 542 17.86 21.01 23.23
C THR A 542 16.90 21.88 24.05
N ALA A 543 16.96 23.19 23.84
CA ALA A 543 15.98 24.14 24.37
C ALA A 543 15.23 24.82 23.23
N TYR A 544 13.91 25.02 23.40
CA TYR A 544 12.99 25.60 22.40
C TYR A 544 12.50 26.97 22.82
#